data_AF-A0A9E5WMF9-F1
#
_entry.id   AF-A0A9E5WMF9-F1
#
_cell.length_a   1.000
_cell.length_b   1.000
_cell.length_c   1.000
_cell.angle_alpha   90.00
_cell.angle_beta   90.00
_cell.angle_gamma   90.00
#
_symmetry.space_group_name_H-M   'P 1'
#
loop_
_entity.id
_entity.type
_entity.pdbx_description
1 polymer ?
#
loop_
_entity_poly.entity_id
_entity_poly.type
_entity_poly.pdbx_seq_one_letter_code
_entity_poly.pdbx_strand_id
1 'polypeptide(L)'
;MTGVLQAAGRSELAQIEDIVGARFLYGRVDVSQLLPAPDDDAWIADLPPGLMRRVAERLKELAGADSGTDRPASATSQVAARALLELYRLNSEEQS
;
A
#
# COMPACT_ATOMS: atom_id res chain seq x y z
N MET A 1 -2.61 -3.99 -15.16
CA MET A 1 -2.16 -5.31 -14.64
C MET A 1 -2.57 -5.37 -13.17
N THR A 2 -3.42 -6.31 -12.75
CA THR A 2 -3.81 -6.42 -11.33
C THR A 2 -2.86 -7.37 -10.63
N GLY A 3 -2.13 -6.91 -9.61
CA GLY A 3 -1.08 -7.71 -8.99
C GLY A 3 -0.64 -7.15 -7.64
N VAL A 4 0.03 -8.01 -6.86
CA VAL A 4 0.63 -7.63 -5.58
C VAL A 4 2.11 -7.34 -5.80
N LEU A 5 2.55 -6.12 -5.46
CA LEU A 5 3.91 -5.64 -5.57
C LEU A 5 4.62 -5.80 -4.24
N GLN A 6 5.61 -6.70 -4.18
CA GLN A 6 6.47 -6.84 -3.00
C GLN A 6 7.41 -5.64 -2.87
N ALA A 7 7.82 -5.32 -1.64
CA ALA A 7 8.74 -4.22 -1.34
C ALA A 7 10.01 -4.26 -2.21
N ALA A 8 10.57 -5.45 -2.42
CA ALA A 8 11.75 -5.66 -3.27
C ALA A 8 11.51 -5.31 -4.75
N GLY A 9 10.28 -5.51 -5.25
CA GLY A 9 9.90 -5.19 -6.62
C GLY A 9 9.65 -3.70 -6.85
N ARG A 10 9.57 -2.87 -5.79
CA ARG A 10 9.33 -1.43 -5.90
C ARG A 10 10.53 -0.70 -6.50
N SER A 11 11.75 -1.05 -6.11
CA SER A 11 12.96 -0.48 -6.70
C SER A 11 13.16 -0.92 -8.15
N GLU A 12 12.78 -2.16 -8.47
CA GLU A 12 12.83 -2.67 -9.84
C GLU A 12 11.78 -1.97 -10.74
N LEU A 13 10.59 -1.71 -10.20
CA LEU A 13 9.54 -0.97 -10.91
C LEU A 13 9.96 0.47 -11.21
N ALA A 14 10.54 1.17 -10.23
CA ALA A 14 11.09 2.51 -10.43
C ALA A 14 12.18 2.52 -11.52
N GLN A 15 13.05 1.49 -11.53
CA GLN A 15 14.06 1.34 -12.56
C GLN A 15 13.45 1.11 -13.96
N ILE A 16 12.36 0.34 -14.05
CA ILE A 16 11.64 0.14 -15.32
C ILE A 16 11.03 1.45 -15.79
N GLU A 17 10.41 2.24 -14.90
CA GLU A 17 9.86 3.56 -15.23
C GLU A 17 10.94 4.51 -15.76
N ASP A 18 12.10 4.55 -15.13
CA ASP A 18 13.25 5.35 -15.59
C ASP A 18 13.73 4.93 -16.98
N ILE A 19 13.88 3.62 -17.22
CA ILE A 19 14.29 3.10 -18.53
C ILE A 19 13.27 3.44 -19.61
N VAL A 20 11.99 3.30 -19.29
CA VAL A 20 10.88 3.56 -20.20
C VAL A 20 10.83 5.05 -20.56
N GLY A 21 10.91 5.94 -19.56
CA GLY A 21 10.93 7.39 -19.78
C GLY A 21 12.17 7.88 -20.54
N ALA A 22 13.33 7.26 -20.32
CA ALA A 22 14.57 7.65 -20.99
C ALA A 22 14.69 7.16 -22.44
N ARG A 23 14.09 6.00 -22.77
CA ARG A 23 14.30 5.33 -24.08
C ARG A 23 13.09 5.36 -24.99
N PHE A 24 11.89 5.60 -24.48
CA PHE A 24 10.66 5.57 -25.26
C PHE A 24 9.90 6.89 -25.15
N LEU A 25 9.75 7.58 -26.28
CA LEU A 25 9.01 8.85 -26.36
C LEU A 25 7.54 8.74 -25.90
N TYR A 26 6.94 7.56 -26.03
CA TYR A 26 5.55 7.27 -25.67
C TYR A 26 5.41 6.08 -24.71
N GLY A 27 6.51 5.61 -24.12
CA GLY A 27 6.45 4.48 -23.20
C GLY A 27 5.83 4.91 -21.88
N ARG A 28 4.83 4.16 -21.40
CA ARG A 28 4.20 4.36 -20.09
C ARG A 28 4.09 3.02 -19.38
N VAL A 29 4.35 3.02 -18.09
CA VAL A 29 4.10 1.88 -17.19
C VAL A 29 2.80 2.17 -16.45
N ASP A 30 1.81 1.28 -16.56
CA ASP A 30 0.55 1.41 -15.82
C ASP A 30 0.62 0.61 -14.51
N VAL A 31 0.82 1.34 -13.42
CA VAL A 31 0.97 0.81 -12.05
C VAL A 31 -0.29 1.01 -11.21
N SER A 32 -1.36 1.58 -11.78
CA SER A 32 -2.58 1.98 -11.05
C SER A 32 -3.31 0.81 -10.36
N GLN A 33 -3.02 -0.41 -10.79
CA GLN A 33 -3.65 -1.65 -10.31
C GLN A 33 -2.69 -2.53 -9.50
N LEU A 34 -1.50 -2.03 -9.16
CA LEU A 34 -0.53 -2.70 -8.29
C LEU A 34 -0.80 -2.33 -6.83
N LEU A 35 -1.11 -3.34 -6.01
CA LEU A 35 -1.26 -3.19 -4.57
C LEU A 35 0.04 -3.60 -3.87
N PRO A 36 0.50 -2.90 -2.84
CA PRO A 36 1.67 -3.32 -2.08
C PRO A 36 1.37 -4.67 -1.43
N ALA A 37 2.41 -5.48 -1.30
CA ALA A 37 2.34 -6.71 -0.55
C ALA A 37 1.92 -6.40 0.90
N PRO A 38 1.13 -7.28 1.54
CA PRO A 38 0.73 -7.10 2.93
C PRO A 38 1.91 -7.01 3.91
N ASP A 39 3.10 -7.47 3.51
CA ASP A 39 4.35 -7.36 4.28
C ASP A 39 5.17 -6.08 3.97
N ASP A 40 4.76 -5.30 2.97
CA ASP A 40 5.41 -4.04 2.62
C ASP A 40 4.80 -2.90 3.44
N ASP A 41 5.35 -2.71 4.65
CA ASP A 41 4.93 -1.67 5.58
C ASP A 41 5.64 -0.32 5.37
N ALA A 42 6.57 -0.25 4.40
CA ALA A 42 7.41 0.93 4.21
C ALA A 42 6.59 2.18 3.86
N TRP A 43 5.48 2.01 3.13
CA TRP A 43 4.60 3.12 2.77
C TRP A 43 3.89 3.77 3.98
N ILE A 44 3.69 3.03 5.07
CA ILE A 44 3.10 3.58 6.30
C ILE A 44 4.06 4.60 6.93
N ALA A 45 5.38 4.34 6.84
CA ALA A 45 6.40 5.27 7.33
C ALA A 45 6.46 6.57 6.51
N ASP A 46 6.14 6.50 5.21
CA ASP A 46 6.11 7.64 4.29
C ASP A 46 4.88 8.54 4.47
N LEU A 47 3.81 8.07 5.13
CA LEU A 47 2.63 8.88 5.43
C LEU A 47 3.01 10.10 6.28
N PRO A 48 2.45 11.30 6.06
CA PRO A 48 2.68 12.44 6.93
C PRO A 48 2.44 12.13 8.41
N PRO A 49 3.29 12.61 9.33
CA PRO A 49 3.09 12.38 10.75
C PRO A 49 1.76 12.99 11.19
N GLY A 50 0.91 12.20 11.86
CA GLY A 50 -0.41 12.68 12.26
C GLY A 50 -1.44 11.57 12.44
N LEU A 51 -2.70 11.90 12.18
CA LEU A 51 -3.82 10.96 12.33
C LEU A 51 -3.73 9.81 11.32
N MET A 52 -3.38 10.09 10.07
CA MET A 52 -3.34 9.06 9.01
C MET A 52 -2.32 7.96 9.29
N ARG A 53 -1.10 8.32 9.72
CA ARG A 53 -0.09 7.34 10.11
C ARG A 53 -0.56 6.45 11.27
N ARG A 54 -1.15 7.04 12.31
CA ARG A 54 -1.69 6.30 13.47
C ARG A 54 -2.86 5.38 13.09
N VAL A 55 -3.70 5.79 12.15
CA VAL A 55 -4.80 4.97 11.63
C VAL A 55 -4.26 3.79 10.82
N ALA A 56 -3.26 4.02 9.96
CA ALA A 56 -2.59 2.95 9.20
C ALA A 56 -1.93 1.91 10.11
N GLU A 57 -1.19 2.37 11.12
CA GLU A 57 -0.58 1.51 12.15
C GLU A 57 -1.64 0.70 12.91
N ARG A 58 -2.74 1.34 13.31
CA ARG A 58 -3.83 0.66 14.02
C ARG A 58 -4.56 -0.37 13.15
N LEU A 59 -4.78 -0.06 11.87
CA LEU A 59 -5.40 -0.99 10.93
C LEU A 59 -4.50 -2.21 10.68
N LYS A 60 -3.18 -2.00 10.61
CA LYS A 60 -2.20 -3.08 10.52
C LYS A 60 -2.24 -4.01 11.73
N GLU A 61 -2.24 -3.45 12.95
CA GLU A 61 -2.39 -4.25 14.18
C GLU A 61 -3.67 -5.09 14.15
N LEU A 62 -4.79 -4.49 13.72
CA LEU A 62 -6.08 -5.18 13.64
C LEU A 62 -6.14 -6.23 12.53
N ALA A 63 -5.37 -6.07 11.45
CA ALA A 63 -5.26 -7.02 10.35
C ALA A 63 -4.41 -8.24 10.74
N GLY A 64 -3.30 -8.03 11.45
CA GLY A 64 -2.39 -9.11 11.89
C GLY A 64 -2.82 -9.84 13.17
N ALA A 65 -3.70 -9.26 13.97
CA ALA A 65 -4.20 -9.89 15.20
C ALA A 65 -5.26 -10.96 14.87
N ASP A 66 -4.88 -12.23 14.82
CA ASP A 66 -5.86 -13.32 14.62
C ASP A 66 -6.79 -13.53 15.82
N SER A 67 -6.45 -13.01 17.02
CA SER A 67 -7.29 -13.15 18.22
C SER A 67 -6.89 -12.11 19.28
N GLY A 68 -7.58 -10.96 19.30
CA GLY A 68 -7.41 -9.93 20.32
C GLY A 68 -8.75 -9.64 21.02
N THR A 69 -8.75 -9.68 22.35
CA THR A 69 -9.90 -9.57 23.27
C THR A 69 -10.59 -8.21 23.30
N ASP A 70 -10.13 -7.22 22.52
CA ASP A 70 -10.64 -5.85 22.51
C ASP A 70 -10.83 -5.34 21.06
N ARG A 71 -11.57 -6.14 20.27
CA ARG A 71 -11.90 -5.86 18.87
C ARG A 71 -13.36 -5.42 18.78
N PRO A 72 -13.68 -4.26 18.16
CA PRO A 72 -15.06 -3.92 17.86
C PRO A 72 -15.63 -4.95 16.86
N ALA A 73 -16.90 -5.33 17.03
CA ALA A 73 -17.54 -6.42 16.28
C ALA A 73 -17.45 -6.28 14.74
N SER A 74 -17.25 -5.06 14.23
CA SER A 74 -17.08 -4.75 12.81
C SER A 74 -15.63 -4.86 12.28
N ALA A 75 -14.62 -4.89 13.15
CA ALA A 75 -13.20 -4.84 12.77
C ALA A 75 -12.57 -6.23 12.68
N THR A 76 -13.14 -7.14 11.89
CA THR A 76 -12.48 -8.42 11.58
C THR A 76 -11.13 -8.19 10.92
N SER A 77 -10.19 -9.13 11.04
CA SER A 77 -8.87 -9.04 10.38
C SER A 77 -9.00 -8.74 8.87
N GLN A 78 -9.99 -9.35 8.21
CA GLN A 78 -10.29 -9.09 6.80
C GLN A 78 -10.77 -7.65 6.53
N VAL A 79 -11.63 -7.08 7.39
CA VAL A 79 -12.10 -5.69 7.25
C VAL A 79 -10.95 -4.71 7.50
N ALA A 80 -10.09 -5.00 8.47
CA ALA A 80 -8.92 -4.18 8.75
C ALA A 80 -7.91 -4.22 7.59
N ALA A 81 -7.63 -5.41 7.03
CA ALA A 81 -6.80 -5.56 5.84
C ALA A 81 -7.38 -4.84 4.63
N ARG A 82 -8.71 -4.91 4.43
CA ARG A 82 -9.39 -4.19 3.35
C ARG A 82 -9.29 -2.68 3.54
N ALA A 83 -9.53 -2.17 4.74
CA ALA A 83 -9.43 -0.75 5.05
C ALA A 83 -7.99 -0.22 4.87
N LEU A 84 -6.99 -1.03 5.23
CA LEU A 84 -5.58 -0.69 5.02
C LEU A 84 -5.25 -0.57 3.52
N LEU A 85 -5.77 -1.47 2.67
CA LEU A 85 -5.62 -1.38 1.21
C LEU A 85 -6.32 -0.15 0.61
N GLU A 86 -7.51 0.22 1.10
CA GLU A 86 -8.19 1.43 0.62
C GLU A 86 -7.43 2.70 1.03
N LEU A 87 -6.88 2.74 2.24
CA LEU A 87 -6.05 3.85 2.69
C LEU A 87 -4.79 4.01 1.81
N TYR A 88 -4.16 2.89 1.43
CA TYR A 88 -3.05 2.91 0.49
C TYR A 88 -3.46 3.49 -0.88
N ARG A 89 -4.62 3.09 -1.42
CA ARG A 89 -5.12 3.64 -2.69
C ARG A 89 -5.30 5.15 -2.63
N LEU A 90 -5.98 5.64 -1.58
CA LEU A 90 -6.17 7.08 -1.38
C LEU A 90 -4.84 7.84 -1.30
N ASN A 91 -3.84 7.29 -0.60
CA ASN A 91 -2.53 7.91 -0.53
C ASN A 91 -1.78 7.88 -1.87
N SER A 92 -1.99 6.86 -2.70
CA SER A 92 -1.38 6.74 -4.02
C SER A 92 -1.99 7.71 -5.03
N GLU A 93 -3.30 7.99 -4.91
CA GLU A 93 -4.01 8.98 -5.74
C GLU A 93 -3.53 10.41 -5.48
N GLU A 94 -3.28 10.78 -4.23
CA GLU A 94 -2.76 12.12 -3.87
C GLU A 94 -1.32 12.36 -4.33
N GLN A 95 -0.55 11.29 -4.57
CA GLN A 95 0.85 11.35 -5.00
C GLN A 95 1.02 11.31 -6.54
N SER A 96 -0.04 11.01 -7.29
CA SER A 96 -0.02 10.82 -8.75
C SER A 96 -0.50 12.04 -9.53
#